data_AF-A0A4Z1KL18-F1
#
_entry.id   AF-A0A4Z1KL18-F1
#
_cell.length_a   1.000
_cell.length_b   1.000
_cell.length_c   1.000
_cell.angle_alpha   90.00
_cell.angle_beta   90.00
_cell.angle_gamma   90.00
#
_symmetry.space_group_name_H-M   'P 1'
#
loop_
_entity.id
_entity.type
_entity.pdbx_description
1 polymer ?
#
loop_
_entity_poly.entity_id
_entity_poly.type
_entity_poly.pdbx_seq_one_letter_code
_entity_poly.pdbx_strand_id
1 'polypeptide(L)'
;MDQLRPFTTSFHEDVKYNGSGYWLHTIDAKMRGPKLAKLSCTIPPELDVGRQHTDEELNEIGYIRLEPGVCHFVAAPNAPDGKRFDHAYLSATEIEKVGLLNRLVQVREKMLHPDLQPKLHTTMAKVRSRKVMEGHAKIYELGITVQKRTGRHSIQNGVILRSDVDRDNRDLVVELTSIANAILETYAPGMRDEFRAKRRLQRPPLTIGADENNTITSIQVNYLEIDEGMDGLRKFGHGHIDERDHANMFTVLFFLGNPPPDYHVGSFVLLGERTVCPTAPLSALVFSGKSWHAGIAPRRYDADTPASLRYVSPVLIPELPAGTPLMRLSVVAYPNRRMMDLHPQELGYELFTSAGSACFQSQKKYQEWRMSYYIAHERAMVALEALENRERLGEKRPKRKGDGRDRYVQLDTTGIVRHTLPSYFVDKFQWRDELTGQVMFPSTQLAIDTIAQMGQPNQEWDNLSKDMALVSLGGKALGKRKLSEMKMLEAETPERSKRLKSNESANEMKSAESQLEERVGMVEGEFYRWEEFLIGQDNGDDIDHQERARERLEDRESFGAP
;
A
#
# COMPACT_ATOMS: atom_id res chain seq x y z
N MET A 1 -21.03 2.53 22.36
CA MET A 1 -21.34 1.09 22.39
C MET A 1 -20.08 0.35 21.97
N ASP A 2 -19.19 0.06 22.92
CA ASP A 2 -18.03 -0.79 22.66
C ASP A 2 -18.50 -2.24 22.67
N GLN A 3 -18.83 -2.77 21.49
CA GLN A 3 -18.85 -4.21 21.32
C GLN A 3 -17.45 -4.72 21.68
N LEU A 4 -17.40 -5.70 22.59
CA LEU A 4 -16.22 -6.42 23.07
C LEU A 4 -15.30 -6.78 21.88
N ARG A 5 -14.31 -5.94 21.62
CA ARG A 5 -13.29 -6.25 20.61
C ARG A 5 -12.37 -7.34 21.18
N PRO A 6 -11.90 -8.30 20.38
CA PRO A 6 -11.18 -9.48 20.89
C PRO A 6 -9.71 -9.21 21.27
N PHE A 7 -9.29 -7.94 21.29
CA PHE A 7 -7.90 -7.53 21.48
C PHE A 7 -7.73 -6.62 22.68
N THR A 8 -6.53 -6.63 23.25
CA THR A 8 -6.09 -5.68 24.28
C THR A 8 -5.30 -4.54 23.62
N THR A 9 -5.17 -3.42 24.32
CA THR A 9 -4.41 -2.26 23.82
C THR A 9 -3.23 -2.00 24.74
N SER A 10 -2.07 -1.70 24.14
CA SER A 10 -0.93 -1.14 24.87
C SER A 10 -0.69 0.28 24.39
N PHE A 11 -0.58 1.21 25.35
CA PHE A 11 -0.18 2.57 25.06
C PHE A 11 1.20 2.82 25.62
N HIS A 12 2.07 3.38 24.79
CA HIS A 12 3.42 3.73 25.19
C HIS A 12 3.43 5.23 25.45
N GLU A 13 3.27 5.63 26.73
CA GLU A 13 3.33 7.05 27.14
C GLU A 13 4.74 7.64 27.00
N ASP A 14 5.76 6.77 27.02
CA ASP A 14 7.17 7.14 26.95
C ASP A 14 7.70 7.39 25.53
N VAL A 15 6.84 7.37 24.51
CA VAL A 15 7.24 7.64 23.12
C VAL A 15 7.51 9.14 22.95
N LYS A 16 8.76 9.53 23.20
CA LYS A 16 9.19 10.93 23.07
C LYS A 16 9.50 11.26 21.61
N TYR A 17 8.68 12.13 21.03
CA TYR A 17 9.00 12.78 19.75
C TYR A 17 10.26 13.62 19.90
N ASN A 18 11.36 13.23 19.25
CA ASN A 18 12.67 13.85 19.46
C ASN A 18 12.94 15.10 18.60
N GLY A 19 11.92 15.64 17.92
CA GLY A 19 12.07 16.79 17.01
C GLY A 19 12.79 16.47 15.69
N SER A 20 13.24 15.23 15.48
CA SER A 20 13.87 14.74 14.26
C SER A 20 13.08 13.63 13.56
N GLY A 21 11.78 13.49 13.90
CA GLY A 21 10.80 12.63 13.22
C GLY A 21 11.03 11.13 13.34
N TYR A 22 11.57 10.68 14.47
CA TYR A 22 11.61 9.26 14.85
C TYR A 22 10.86 9.09 16.17
N TRP A 23 10.06 8.03 16.26
CA TRP A 23 9.43 7.57 17.49
C TRP A 23 10.24 6.39 18.00
N LEU A 24 10.61 6.39 19.28
CA LEU A 24 11.33 5.29 19.92
C LEU A 24 10.60 5.00 21.23
N HIS A 25 10.22 3.74 21.43
CA HIS A 25 9.46 3.32 22.61
C HIS A 25 10.29 3.32 23.91
N THR A 26 11.62 3.45 23.84
CA THR A 26 12.49 3.06 24.97
C THR A 26 13.83 3.80 25.11
N ILE A 27 14.11 4.84 24.33
CA ILE A 27 15.44 5.50 24.35
C ILE A 27 15.45 6.79 25.18
N ASP A 28 16.50 6.95 26.01
CA ASP A 28 16.81 8.17 26.78
C ASP A 28 16.69 9.44 25.91
N ALA A 29 15.89 10.39 26.38
CA ALA A 29 15.54 11.66 25.71
C ALA A 29 16.76 12.54 25.35
N LYS A 30 17.97 12.15 25.78
CA LYS A 30 19.23 12.85 25.54
C LYS A 30 19.94 12.46 24.24
N MET A 31 19.48 11.43 23.52
CA MET A 31 20.13 10.97 22.27
C MET A 31 19.82 11.89 21.07
N ARG A 32 20.86 12.36 20.37
CA ARG A 32 20.76 13.31 19.24
C ARG A 32 20.61 12.61 17.86
N GLY A 33 19.99 13.33 16.92
CA GLY A 33 19.50 12.87 15.60
C GLY A 33 20.34 11.85 14.83
N PRO A 34 21.64 12.06 14.52
CA PRO A 34 22.38 11.13 13.66
C PRO A 34 22.61 9.74 14.28
N LYS A 35 22.89 9.68 15.58
CA LYS A 35 23.03 8.40 16.31
C LYS A 35 21.69 7.67 16.38
N LEU A 36 20.63 8.44 16.58
CA LEU A 36 19.28 7.95 16.71
C LEU A 36 18.71 7.42 15.38
N ALA A 37 18.95 8.12 14.27
CA ALA A 37 18.60 7.65 12.93
C ALA A 37 19.33 6.34 12.56
N LYS A 38 20.63 6.23 12.88
CA LYS A 38 21.41 5.00 12.66
C LYS A 38 20.84 3.83 13.48
N LEU A 39 20.48 4.12 14.72
CA LEU A 39 19.88 3.16 15.63
C LEU A 39 18.52 2.67 15.12
N SER A 40 17.68 3.54 14.56
CA SER A 40 16.36 3.19 14.04
C SER A 40 16.36 2.49 12.66
N CYS A 41 17.51 2.32 12.02
CA CYS A 41 17.61 1.67 10.69
C CYS A 41 18.57 0.48 10.63
N THR A 42 19.16 0.07 11.77
CA THR A 42 20.13 -1.04 11.81
C THR A 42 19.69 -2.10 12.81
N ILE A 43 19.78 -3.38 12.42
CA ILE A 43 19.57 -4.50 13.33
C ILE A 43 20.74 -4.56 14.31
N PRO A 44 20.50 -4.52 15.64
CA PRO A 44 21.53 -4.80 16.63
C PRO A 44 22.05 -6.24 16.48
N PRO A 45 23.37 -6.48 16.50
CA PRO A 45 23.94 -7.83 16.44
C PRO A 45 23.36 -8.79 17.49
N GLU A 46 22.96 -8.26 18.64
CA GLU A 46 22.34 -9.00 19.73
C GLU A 46 20.98 -9.61 19.36
N LEU A 47 20.26 -9.00 18.39
CA LEU A 47 19.03 -9.58 17.85
C LEU A 47 19.28 -10.68 16.82
N ASP A 48 20.45 -10.71 16.19
CA ASP A 48 20.77 -11.63 15.09
C ASP A 48 21.32 -12.98 15.59
N VAL A 49 20.53 -13.65 16.44
CA VAL A 49 20.89 -14.93 17.08
C VAL A 49 19.93 -16.07 16.68
N GLY A 50 20.41 -17.31 16.73
CA GLY A 50 19.67 -18.51 16.33
C GLY A 50 18.67 -19.05 17.37
N ARG A 51 18.06 -18.18 18.19
CA ARG A 51 17.12 -18.54 19.24
C ARG A 51 16.17 -17.40 19.60
N GLN A 52 15.17 -17.69 20.43
CA GLN A 52 14.40 -16.62 21.06
C GLN A 52 15.26 -15.89 22.11
N HIS A 53 15.04 -14.59 22.21
CA HIS A 53 15.53 -13.78 23.33
C HIS A 53 14.70 -14.03 24.58
N THR A 54 15.23 -13.72 25.76
CA THR A 54 14.39 -13.48 26.94
C THR A 54 13.91 -12.04 26.96
N ASP A 55 12.91 -11.72 27.78
CA ASP A 55 12.45 -10.34 27.90
C ASP A 55 13.50 -9.46 28.61
N GLU A 56 14.33 -10.02 29.50
CA GLU A 56 15.49 -9.34 30.08
C GLU A 56 16.52 -8.96 29.01
N GLU A 57 16.89 -9.90 28.13
CA GLU A 57 17.83 -9.63 27.03
C GLU A 57 17.32 -8.53 26.10
N LEU A 58 16.02 -8.56 25.77
CA LEU A 58 15.39 -7.52 24.95
C LEU A 58 15.40 -6.17 25.67
N ASN A 59 15.03 -6.13 26.94
CA ASN A 59 15.04 -4.91 27.74
C ASN A 59 16.45 -4.30 27.85
N GLU A 60 17.50 -5.13 28.01
CA GLU A 60 18.90 -4.68 28.06
C GLU A 60 19.34 -3.95 26.79
N ILE A 61 18.89 -4.41 25.62
CA ILE A 61 19.18 -3.77 24.32
C ILE A 61 18.12 -2.75 23.89
N GLY A 62 17.13 -2.48 24.74
CA GLY A 62 16.07 -1.49 24.54
C GLY A 62 15.00 -1.90 23.53
N TYR A 63 14.72 -3.20 23.40
CA TYR A 63 13.63 -3.75 22.59
C TYR A 63 12.53 -4.37 23.44
N ILE A 64 11.34 -4.48 22.87
CA ILE A 64 10.18 -5.10 23.50
C ILE A 64 9.65 -6.22 22.59
N ARG A 65 9.31 -7.36 23.18
CA ARG A 65 8.62 -8.43 22.47
C ARG A 65 7.17 -8.01 22.21
N LEU A 66 6.70 -8.19 20.97
CA LEU A 66 5.28 -8.03 20.68
C LEU A 66 4.48 -9.18 21.28
N GLU A 67 3.60 -8.83 22.22
CA GLU A 67 2.60 -9.75 22.73
C GLU A 67 1.53 -10.01 21.66
N PRO A 68 1.21 -11.27 21.36
CA PRO A 68 0.16 -11.59 20.39
C PRO A 68 -1.20 -10.99 20.76
N GLY A 69 -1.87 -10.36 19.80
CA GLY A 69 -3.21 -9.83 19.95
C GLY A 69 -3.27 -8.47 20.65
N VAL A 70 -2.12 -7.90 21.03
CA VAL A 70 -2.04 -6.55 21.59
C VAL A 70 -1.90 -5.54 20.45
N CYS A 71 -2.78 -4.55 20.43
CA CYS A 71 -2.71 -3.41 19.52
C CYS A 71 -1.83 -2.31 20.13
N HIS A 72 -0.79 -1.91 19.41
CA HIS A 72 0.12 -0.85 19.83
C HIS A 72 -0.28 0.48 19.19
N PHE A 73 -0.18 1.55 19.99
CA PHE A 73 -0.54 2.90 19.59
C PHE A 73 0.62 3.87 19.82
N VAL A 74 0.73 4.85 18.92
CA VAL A 74 1.67 5.97 19.03
C VAL A 74 0.92 7.28 19.28
N ALA A 75 1.61 8.26 19.84
CA ALA A 75 1.04 9.59 20.04
C ALA A 75 0.78 10.28 18.68
N ALA A 76 -0.40 10.85 18.54
CA ALA A 76 -0.86 11.52 17.32
C ALA A 76 -1.57 12.83 17.69
N PRO A 77 -0.88 13.98 17.66
CA PRO A 77 -1.42 15.26 18.12
C PRO A 77 -2.70 15.71 17.41
N ASN A 78 -2.90 15.31 16.16
CA ASN A 78 -4.11 15.67 15.41
C ASN A 78 -5.22 14.60 15.49
N ALA A 79 -5.04 13.52 16.27
CA ALA A 79 -6.09 12.54 16.56
C ALA A 79 -6.98 13.00 17.73
N PRO A 80 -8.30 12.73 17.73
CA PRO A 80 -9.22 13.19 18.78
C PRO A 80 -8.85 12.75 20.20
N ASP A 81 -8.32 11.54 20.35
CA ASP A 81 -7.87 10.93 21.60
C ASP A 81 -6.35 11.07 21.80
N GLY A 82 -5.67 11.79 20.90
CA GLY A 82 -4.22 11.97 20.89
C GLY A 82 -3.43 10.73 20.51
N LYS A 83 -4.07 9.68 19.96
CA LYS A 83 -3.43 8.37 19.72
C LYS A 83 -3.80 7.83 18.34
N ARG A 84 -2.91 7.03 17.75
CA ARG A 84 -3.23 6.22 16.56
C ARG A 84 -2.63 4.85 16.62
N PHE A 85 -3.36 3.91 16.03
CA PHE A 85 -2.88 2.56 15.82
C PHE A 85 -1.61 2.58 14.97
N ASP A 86 -0.65 1.74 15.35
CA ASP A 86 0.65 1.66 14.70
C ASP A 86 0.94 0.24 14.19
N HIS A 87 0.92 -0.75 15.09
CA HIS A 87 1.14 -2.15 14.73
C HIS A 87 0.47 -3.14 15.69
N ALA A 88 0.31 -4.39 15.23
CA ALA A 88 -0.14 -5.52 16.02
C ALA A 88 0.43 -6.83 15.46
N TYR A 89 0.93 -7.69 16.35
CA TYR A 89 1.33 -9.06 16.01
C TYR A 89 0.22 -10.04 16.39
N LEU A 90 -0.09 -10.99 15.51
CA LEU A 90 -1.13 -11.99 15.68
C LEU A 90 -0.51 -13.37 15.58
N SER A 91 -0.51 -14.12 16.67
CA SER A 91 -0.16 -15.54 16.64
C SER A 91 -1.28 -16.36 16.01
N ALA A 92 -1.02 -17.64 15.73
CA ALA A 92 -2.04 -18.56 15.23
C ALA A 92 -3.28 -18.64 16.15
N THR A 93 -3.12 -18.49 17.46
CA THR A 93 -4.24 -18.40 18.42
C THR A 93 -5.13 -17.19 18.16
N GLU A 94 -4.54 -16.01 17.89
CA GLU A 94 -5.33 -14.81 17.60
C GLU A 94 -6.06 -14.92 16.27
N ILE A 95 -5.41 -15.51 15.26
CA ILE A 95 -6.04 -15.80 13.97
C ILE A 95 -7.18 -16.83 14.11
N GLU A 96 -7.06 -17.80 15.02
CA GLU A 96 -8.10 -18.76 15.35
C GLU A 96 -9.31 -18.11 16.04
N LYS A 97 -9.08 -17.20 17.01
CA LYS A 97 -10.14 -16.49 17.74
C LYS A 97 -11.09 -15.71 16.82
N VAL A 98 -10.60 -15.25 15.67
CA VAL A 98 -11.41 -14.54 14.66
C VAL A 98 -11.89 -15.44 13.52
N GLY A 99 -11.71 -16.76 13.63
CA GLY A 99 -12.22 -17.75 12.69
C GLY A 99 -11.47 -17.81 11.35
N LEU A 100 -10.23 -17.29 11.29
CA LEU A 100 -9.46 -17.20 10.04
C LEU A 100 -8.40 -18.31 9.90
N LEU A 101 -8.10 -19.07 10.95
CA LEU A 101 -6.99 -20.03 10.95
C LEU A 101 -7.11 -21.10 9.87
N ASN A 102 -8.27 -21.76 9.75
CA ASN A 102 -8.49 -22.81 8.74
C ASN A 102 -8.31 -22.29 7.30
N ARG A 103 -8.76 -21.07 7.05
CA ARG A 103 -8.57 -20.40 5.75
C ARG A 103 -7.08 -20.16 5.48
N LEU A 104 -6.35 -19.67 6.49
CA LEU A 104 -4.90 -19.43 6.39
C LEU A 104 -4.09 -20.73 6.23
N VAL A 105 -4.53 -21.84 6.83
CA VAL A 105 -3.96 -23.18 6.62
C VAL A 105 -4.07 -23.61 5.16
N GLN A 106 -5.25 -23.46 4.55
CA GLN A 106 -5.45 -23.79 3.13
C GLN A 106 -4.57 -22.91 2.22
N VAL A 107 -4.43 -21.63 2.54
CA VAL A 107 -3.50 -20.72 1.84
C VAL A 107 -2.06 -21.24 1.97
N ARG A 108 -1.63 -21.58 3.19
CA ARG A 108 -0.28 -22.12 3.45
C ARG A 108 -0.01 -23.40 2.65
N GLU A 109 -0.94 -24.35 2.65
CA GLU A 109 -0.84 -25.60 1.90
C GLU A 109 -0.68 -25.35 0.40
N LYS A 110 -1.52 -24.48 -0.19
CA LYS A 110 -1.40 -24.09 -1.60
C LYS A 110 -0.06 -23.41 -1.89
N MET A 111 0.37 -22.48 -1.04
CA MET A 111 1.56 -21.68 -1.27
C MET A 111 2.88 -22.43 -1.10
N LEU A 112 2.87 -23.48 -0.28
CA LEU A 112 4.00 -24.39 -0.11
C LEU A 112 3.90 -25.65 -0.97
N HIS A 113 2.88 -25.77 -1.83
CA HIS A 113 2.82 -26.87 -2.78
C HIS A 113 4.08 -26.86 -3.66
N PRO A 114 4.77 -28.02 -3.84
CA PRO A 114 6.05 -28.09 -4.58
C PRO A 114 6.00 -27.44 -5.98
N ASP A 115 4.85 -27.47 -6.63
CA ASP A 115 4.67 -26.93 -7.99
C ASP A 115 4.43 -25.43 -8.05
N LEU A 116 3.97 -24.78 -6.98
CA LEU A 116 3.51 -23.38 -7.10
C LEU A 116 4.69 -22.43 -7.36
N GLN A 117 5.73 -22.47 -6.52
CA GLN A 117 6.86 -21.57 -6.64
C GLN A 117 7.60 -21.71 -8.00
N PRO A 118 7.85 -22.93 -8.52
CA PRO A 118 8.31 -23.12 -9.90
C PRO A 118 7.39 -22.49 -10.95
N LYS A 119 6.07 -22.68 -10.86
CA LYS A 119 5.10 -22.06 -11.78
C LYS A 119 5.15 -20.53 -11.75
N LEU A 120 5.20 -19.93 -10.56
CA LEU A 120 5.34 -18.47 -10.39
C LEU A 120 6.64 -17.98 -11.04
N HIS A 121 7.74 -18.71 -10.85
CA HIS A 121 9.03 -18.41 -11.46
C HIS A 121 9.00 -18.46 -12.98
N THR A 122 8.49 -19.54 -13.57
CA THR A 122 8.36 -19.68 -15.02
C THR A 122 7.51 -18.57 -15.63
N THR A 123 6.39 -18.22 -14.99
CA THR A 123 5.51 -17.14 -15.46
C THR A 123 6.21 -15.79 -15.42
N MET A 124 6.88 -15.45 -14.32
CA MET A 124 7.62 -14.19 -14.17
C MET A 124 8.83 -14.09 -15.11
N ALA A 125 9.53 -15.19 -15.37
CA ALA A 125 10.68 -15.24 -16.28
C ALA A 125 10.31 -14.88 -17.73
N LYS A 126 9.02 -14.98 -18.12
CA LYS A 126 8.55 -14.57 -19.46
C LYS A 126 8.59 -13.05 -19.66
N VAL A 127 8.50 -12.27 -18.59
CA VAL A 127 8.35 -10.80 -18.64
C VAL A 127 9.45 -10.04 -17.93
N ARG A 128 10.30 -10.72 -17.15
CA ARG A 128 11.44 -10.13 -16.45
C ARG A 128 12.76 -10.59 -17.09
N SER A 129 13.74 -9.69 -17.13
CA SER A 129 15.07 -10.03 -17.64
C SER A 129 15.78 -11.03 -16.72
N ARG A 130 16.68 -11.83 -17.29
CA ARG A 130 17.50 -12.79 -16.54
C ARG A 130 18.24 -12.12 -15.36
N LYS A 131 18.84 -10.94 -15.58
CA LYS A 131 19.52 -10.15 -14.53
C LYS A 131 18.58 -9.79 -13.38
N VAL A 132 17.32 -9.47 -13.67
CA VAL A 132 16.32 -9.18 -12.62
C VAL A 132 15.92 -10.46 -11.89
N MET A 133 15.75 -11.57 -12.60
CA MET A 133 15.42 -12.87 -11.99
C MET A 133 16.56 -13.41 -11.11
N GLU A 134 17.82 -13.17 -11.48
CA GLU A 134 19.00 -13.56 -10.68
C GLU A 134 19.25 -12.58 -9.51
N GLY A 135 18.95 -11.30 -9.71
CA GLY A 135 19.17 -10.22 -8.73
C GLY A 135 18.07 -10.07 -7.69
N HIS A 136 16.84 -10.49 -8.00
CA HIS A 136 15.77 -10.64 -7.02
C HIS A 136 15.92 -12.01 -6.36
N ALA A 137 15.74 -12.10 -5.04
CA ALA A 137 15.51 -13.39 -4.39
C ALA A 137 14.24 -14.05 -4.99
N LYS A 138 13.81 -15.22 -4.48
CA LYS A 138 12.59 -15.92 -4.91
C LYS A 138 11.33 -15.13 -4.50
N ILE A 139 11.12 -13.98 -5.15
CA ILE A 139 10.15 -12.93 -4.84
C ILE A 139 9.23 -12.73 -6.03
N TYR A 140 7.93 -12.85 -5.77
CA TYR A 140 6.89 -12.82 -6.78
C TYR A 140 5.81 -11.83 -6.39
N GLU A 141 5.45 -10.92 -7.30
CA GLU A 141 4.32 -10.00 -7.10
C GLU A 141 3.05 -10.66 -7.64
N LEU A 142 2.09 -10.91 -6.74
CA LEU A 142 0.73 -11.32 -7.08
C LEU A 142 -0.13 -10.06 -7.12
N GLY A 143 -0.61 -9.65 -8.28
CA GLY A 143 -1.33 -8.38 -8.37
C GLY A 143 -1.10 -7.62 -9.65
N ILE A 144 -1.29 -6.32 -9.52
CA ILE A 144 -1.06 -5.32 -10.54
C ILE A 144 0.41 -4.95 -10.51
N THR A 145 1.02 -4.86 -11.70
CA THR A 145 2.41 -4.45 -11.84
C THR A 145 2.50 -2.95 -12.05
N VAL A 146 3.40 -2.32 -11.30
CA VAL A 146 3.74 -0.91 -11.43
C VAL A 146 5.12 -0.80 -12.05
N GLN A 147 5.18 -0.37 -13.32
CA GLN A 147 6.43 -0.18 -14.04
C GLN A 147 7.27 0.94 -13.40
N LYS A 148 8.60 0.76 -13.39
CA LYS A 148 9.55 1.73 -12.79
C LYS A 148 9.54 3.08 -13.51
N ARG A 149 9.34 3.09 -14.84
CA ARG A 149 9.18 4.34 -15.60
C ARG A 149 7.83 4.95 -15.20
N THR A 150 7.89 6.12 -14.57
CA THR A 150 6.72 6.96 -14.29
C THR A 150 6.25 7.54 -15.62
N GLY A 151 5.00 7.32 -15.97
CA GLY A 151 4.49 7.72 -17.27
C GLY A 151 3.17 7.07 -17.61
N ARG A 152 2.71 7.33 -18.84
CA ARG A 152 1.46 6.76 -19.34
C ARG A 152 1.47 5.25 -19.31
N HIS A 153 0.36 4.66 -18.87
CA HIS A 153 0.15 3.21 -18.86
C HIS A 153 1.17 2.42 -18.05
N SER A 154 1.75 3.01 -17.01
CA SER A 154 2.73 2.37 -16.13
C SER A 154 2.12 1.42 -15.09
N ILE A 155 0.80 1.47 -14.86
CA ILE A 155 0.05 0.55 -13.99
C ILE A 155 -0.74 -0.42 -14.87
N GLN A 156 -0.47 -1.72 -14.73
CA GLN A 156 -0.96 -2.77 -15.64
C GLN A 156 -1.27 -4.05 -14.87
N ASN A 157 -2.10 -4.93 -15.43
CA ASN A 157 -2.30 -6.26 -14.88
C ASN A 157 -0.97 -7.01 -14.84
N GLY A 158 -0.60 -7.50 -13.66
CA GLY A 158 0.59 -8.32 -13.52
C GLY A 158 0.42 -9.64 -14.25
N VAL A 159 1.51 -10.16 -14.79
CA VAL A 159 1.52 -11.37 -15.63
C VAL A 159 0.87 -12.57 -14.93
N ILE A 160 0.96 -12.65 -13.60
CA ILE A 160 0.43 -13.76 -12.80
C ILE A 160 -1.10 -13.74 -12.71
N LEU A 161 -1.72 -12.56 -12.81
CA LEU A 161 -3.16 -12.39 -12.73
C LEU A 161 -3.88 -12.49 -14.08
N ARG A 162 -3.16 -12.56 -15.20
CA ARG A 162 -3.80 -12.55 -16.51
C ARG A 162 -4.62 -13.84 -16.71
N SER A 163 -5.78 -13.67 -17.33
CA SER A 163 -6.79 -14.74 -17.49
C SER A 163 -6.31 -15.93 -18.32
N ASP A 164 -5.22 -15.78 -19.07
CA ASP A 164 -4.57 -16.82 -19.87
C ASP A 164 -3.55 -17.66 -19.08
N VAL A 165 -3.32 -17.36 -17.79
CA VAL A 165 -2.27 -18.00 -16.99
C VAL A 165 -2.81 -19.05 -16.03
N ASP A 166 -3.58 -18.66 -15.00
CA ASP A 166 -4.09 -19.62 -14.00
C ASP A 166 -5.24 -19.05 -13.15
N ARG A 167 -6.39 -19.73 -13.10
CA ARG A 167 -7.53 -19.36 -12.25
C ARG A 167 -7.21 -19.51 -10.76
N ASP A 168 -6.35 -20.48 -10.41
CA ASP A 168 -6.01 -20.78 -9.02
C ASP A 168 -5.25 -19.61 -8.36
N ASN A 169 -4.47 -18.84 -9.14
CA ASN A 169 -3.78 -17.65 -8.65
C ASN A 169 -4.75 -16.53 -8.27
N ARG A 170 -5.84 -16.36 -9.04
CA ARG A 170 -6.88 -15.36 -8.73
C ARG A 170 -7.59 -15.73 -7.43
N ASP A 171 -7.98 -16.99 -7.28
CA ASP A 171 -8.65 -17.48 -6.07
C ASP A 171 -7.74 -17.32 -4.84
N LEU A 172 -6.43 -17.57 -4.99
CA LEU A 172 -5.44 -17.32 -3.94
C LEU A 172 -5.35 -15.83 -3.56
N VAL A 173 -5.35 -14.93 -4.54
CA VAL A 173 -5.32 -13.47 -4.29
C VAL A 173 -6.61 -13.00 -3.62
N VAL A 174 -7.77 -13.50 -4.04
CA VAL A 174 -9.05 -13.25 -3.38
C VAL A 174 -9.00 -13.70 -1.92
N GLU A 175 -8.53 -14.91 -1.66
CA GLU A 175 -8.49 -15.45 -0.30
C GLU A 175 -7.52 -14.68 0.60
N LEU A 176 -6.31 -14.39 0.12
CA LEU A 176 -5.31 -13.60 0.85
C LEU A 176 -5.82 -12.19 1.18
N THR A 177 -6.44 -11.50 0.22
CA THR A 177 -6.98 -10.15 0.45
C THR A 177 -8.19 -10.14 1.35
N SER A 178 -9.06 -11.16 1.27
CA SER A 178 -10.19 -11.33 2.19
C SER A 178 -9.71 -11.51 3.64
N ILE A 179 -8.73 -12.40 3.87
CA ILE A 179 -8.12 -12.61 5.19
C ILE A 179 -7.43 -11.34 5.68
N ALA A 180 -6.63 -10.69 4.84
CA ALA A 180 -5.92 -9.45 5.20
C ALA A 180 -6.90 -8.33 5.57
N ASN A 181 -7.98 -8.16 4.81
CA ASN A 181 -9.00 -7.16 5.10
C ASN A 181 -9.70 -7.46 6.43
N ALA A 182 -10.07 -8.72 6.70
CA ALA A 182 -10.67 -9.12 7.97
C ALA A 182 -9.75 -8.87 9.18
N ILE A 183 -8.44 -9.14 9.02
CA ILE A 183 -7.43 -8.81 10.03
C ILE A 183 -7.35 -7.30 10.25
N LEU A 184 -7.26 -6.49 9.20
CA LEU A 184 -7.19 -5.02 9.33
C LEU A 184 -8.44 -4.46 10.00
N GLU A 185 -9.62 -4.94 9.64
CA GLU A 185 -10.87 -4.47 10.24
C GLU A 185 -11.01 -4.85 11.71
N THR A 186 -10.39 -5.96 12.11
CA THR A 186 -10.46 -6.45 13.48
C THR A 186 -9.35 -5.90 14.37
N TYR A 187 -8.11 -5.84 13.89
CA TYR A 187 -6.92 -5.54 14.68
C TYR A 187 -6.23 -4.21 14.33
N ALA A 188 -6.75 -3.43 13.37
CA ALA A 188 -6.31 -2.06 13.13
C ALA A 188 -7.47 -1.07 13.40
N PRO A 189 -7.62 -0.60 14.66
CA PRO A 189 -8.61 0.40 15.01
C PRO A 189 -8.52 1.65 14.14
N GLY A 190 -9.67 2.12 13.66
CA GLY A 190 -9.76 3.29 12.77
C GLY A 190 -9.74 2.95 11.28
N MET A 191 -9.60 1.68 10.89
CA MET A 191 -9.64 1.30 9.47
C MET A 191 -11.01 1.46 8.81
N ARG A 192 -12.09 1.39 9.61
CA ARG A 192 -13.47 1.58 9.16
C ARG A 192 -13.99 3.02 9.34
N ASP A 193 -13.13 3.96 9.70
CA ASP A 193 -13.55 5.33 9.95
C ASP A 193 -14.16 6.00 8.72
N GLU A 194 -15.17 6.84 8.95
CA GLU A 194 -15.93 7.52 7.89
C GLU A 194 -15.03 8.37 7.00
N PHE A 195 -14.01 9.02 7.56
CA PHE A 195 -13.09 9.84 6.77
C PHE A 195 -12.28 9.00 5.76
N ARG A 196 -12.00 7.72 6.05
CA ARG A 196 -11.38 6.79 5.09
C ARG A 196 -12.38 6.35 4.03
N ALA A 197 -13.63 6.13 4.39
CA ALA A 197 -14.70 5.84 3.43
C ALA A 197 -14.91 7.01 2.46
N LYS A 198 -14.99 8.23 2.99
CA LYS A 198 -15.02 9.46 2.21
C LYS A 198 -13.80 9.59 1.30
N ARG A 199 -12.60 9.32 1.83
CA ARG A 199 -11.37 9.36 1.04
C ARG A 199 -11.43 8.41 -0.15
N ARG A 200 -11.96 7.19 0.03
CA ARG A 200 -12.12 6.20 -1.06
C ARG A 200 -13.09 6.68 -2.14
N LEU A 201 -14.14 7.41 -1.79
CA LEU A 201 -15.03 8.00 -2.80
C LEU A 201 -14.33 9.15 -3.56
N GLN A 202 -13.49 9.92 -2.87
CA GLN A 202 -12.77 11.06 -3.44
C GLN A 202 -11.62 10.68 -4.36
N ARG A 203 -10.86 9.63 -4.03
CA ARG A 203 -9.95 8.96 -4.97
C ARG A 203 -10.08 7.46 -4.80
N PRO A 204 -10.90 6.81 -5.64
CA PRO A 204 -11.12 5.37 -5.61
C PRO A 204 -9.82 4.59 -5.82
N PRO A 205 -9.39 3.78 -4.83
CA PRO A 205 -8.19 2.96 -4.97
C PRO A 205 -8.43 1.79 -5.91
N LEU A 206 -7.39 1.33 -6.59
CA LEU A 206 -7.39 0.11 -7.40
C LEU A 206 -6.97 -1.05 -6.51
N THR A 207 -7.93 -1.58 -5.77
CA THR A 207 -7.75 -2.74 -4.89
C THR A 207 -7.88 -4.03 -5.68
N ILE A 208 -7.18 -5.08 -5.22
CA ILE A 208 -7.17 -6.40 -5.87
C ILE A 208 -7.92 -7.44 -5.04
N GLY A 209 -8.33 -8.53 -5.68
CA GLY A 209 -8.90 -9.70 -5.01
C GLY A 209 -10.31 -9.46 -4.51
N ALA A 210 -10.53 -9.68 -3.22
CA ALA A 210 -11.84 -9.79 -2.61
C ALA A 210 -12.71 -8.53 -2.77
N ASP A 211 -14.02 -8.71 -2.93
CA ASP A 211 -14.96 -7.59 -3.14
C ASP A 211 -15.03 -6.64 -1.93
N GLU A 212 -14.86 -7.18 -0.72
CA GLU A 212 -14.79 -6.40 0.53
C GLU A 212 -13.48 -5.63 0.70
N ASN A 213 -12.44 -5.94 -0.07
CA ASN A 213 -11.14 -5.29 0.05
C ASN A 213 -11.18 -3.84 -0.44
N ASN A 214 -10.79 -2.94 0.46
CA ASN A 214 -10.82 -1.49 0.24
C ASN A 214 -9.46 -0.82 0.49
N THR A 215 -8.40 -1.59 0.73
CA THR A 215 -7.11 -1.08 1.23
C THR A 215 -5.91 -1.75 0.59
N ILE A 216 -5.96 -3.06 0.34
CA ILE A 216 -4.84 -3.81 -0.23
C ILE A 216 -4.85 -3.67 -1.75
N THR A 217 -3.72 -3.26 -2.32
CA THR A 217 -3.58 -3.08 -3.78
C THR A 217 -2.51 -3.98 -4.38
N SER A 218 -1.70 -4.64 -3.55
CA SER A 218 -0.62 -5.52 -4.00
C SER A 218 -0.36 -6.64 -3.01
N ILE A 219 0.11 -7.77 -3.53
CA ILE A 219 0.67 -8.85 -2.72
C ILE A 219 2.07 -9.20 -3.24
N GLN A 220 3.04 -9.31 -2.33
CA GLN A 220 4.38 -9.83 -2.62
C GLN A 220 4.60 -11.12 -1.84
N VAL A 221 5.09 -12.15 -2.51
CA VAL A 221 5.40 -13.45 -1.93
C VAL A 221 6.91 -13.64 -1.93
N ASN A 222 7.47 -13.94 -0.76
CA ASN A 222 8.89 -14.09 -0.52
C ASN A 222 9.19 -15.51 -0.04
N TYR A 223 9.84 -16.29 -0.89
CA TYR A 223 10.37 -17.61 -0.54
C TYR A 223 11.85 -17.49 -0.18
N LEU A 224 12.26 -18.25 0.83
CA LEU A 224 13.66 -18.37 1.26
C LEU A 224 13.91 -19.83 1.67
N GLU A 225 14.91 -20.47 1.06
CA GLU A 225 15.39 -21.77 1.55
C GLU A 225 16.14 -21.58 2.87
N ILE A 226 15.92 -22.49 3.81
CA ILE A 226 16.28 -22.28 5.21
C ILE A 226 17.79 -22.21 5.48
N ASP A 227 18.61 -22.75 4.58
CA ASP A 227 20.06 -22.71 4.69
C ASP A 227 20.72 -21.53 3.94
N GLU A 228 19.92 -20.66 3.29
CA GLU A 228 20.46 -19.46 2.62
C GLU A 228 20.85 -18.34 3.62
N GLY A 229 20.48 -18.46 4.90
CA GLY A 229 20.85 -17.51 5.97
C GLY A 229 20.38 -16.06 5.72
N MET A 230 21.08 -15.09 6.32
CA MET A 230 20.81 -13.66 6.12
C MET A 230 21.09 -13.20 4.69
N ASP A 231 22.08 -13.78 4.02
CA ASP A 231 22.42 -13.45 2.63
C ASP A 231 21.28 -13.80 1.67
N GLY A 232 20.51 -14.87 1.96
CA GLY A 232 19.30 -15.22 1.21
C GLY A 232 18.19 -14.18 1.31
N LEU A 233 18.10 -13.44 2.43
CA LEU A 233 17.16 -12.32 2.57
C LEU A 233 17.60 -11.09 1.75
N ARG A 234 18.87 -11.00 1.35
CA ARG A 234 19.46 -9.91 0.55
C ARG A 234 19.11 -8.54 1.16
N LYS A 235 18.69 -7.58 0.33
CA LYS A 235 18.29 -6.23 0.76
C LYS A 235 17.10 -6.20 1.73
N PHE A 236 16.28 -7.26 1.78
CA PHE A 236 15.11 -7.34 2.66
C PHE A 236 15.46 -7.79 4.08
N GLY A 237 16.64 -8.37 4.28
CA GLY A 237 17.21 -8.65 5.60
C GLY A 237 17.86 -7.44 6.25
N HIS A 238 18.02 -6.33 5.52
CA HIS A 238 18.56 -5.08 6.04
C HIS A 238 17.42 -4.16 6.48
N GLY A 239 17.69 -3.24 7.40
CA GLY A 239 16.74 -2.19 7.76
C GLY A 239 16.35 -1.37 6.54
N HIS A 240 15.05 -1.29 6.25
CA HIS A 240 14.51 -0.51 5.14
C HIS A 240 13.11 0.02 5.47
N ILE A 241 12.62 0.90 4.60
CA ILE A 241 11.22 1.31 4.51
C ILE A 241 10.70 0.96 3.13
N ASP A 242 9.42 0.64 3.04
CA ASP A 242 8.74 0.45 1.76
C ASP A 242 8.33 1.81 1.21
N GLU A 243 9.20 2.38 0.38
CA GLU A 243 9.02 3.71 -0.22
C GLU A 243 7.73 3.81 -1.07
N ARG A 244 7.21 2.68 -1.53
CA ARG A 244 6.00 2.62 -2.35
C ARG A 244 4.72 2.47 -1.55
N ASP A 245 4.78 2.21 -0.25
CA ASP A 245 3.58 2.02 0.56
C ASP A 245 2.88 3.35 0.82
N HIS A 246 1.58 3.30 1.06
CA HIS A 246 0.77 4.45 1.41
C HIS A 246 0.86 4.72 2.92
N ALA A 247 1.35 5.90 3.30
CA ALA A 247 1.66 6.23 4.71
C ALA A 247 0.47 6.14 5.68
N ASN A 248 -0.75 6.33 5.19
CA ASN A 248 -1.95 6.27 6.02
C ASN A 248 -2.61 4.88 6.08
N MET A 249 -2.05 3.88 5.43
CA MET A 249 -2.63 2.53 5.37
C MET A 249 -1.62 1.52 5.92
N PHE A 250 -2.10 0.32 6.24
CA PHE A 250 -1.29 -0.72 6.86
C PHE A 250 -1.07 -1.90 5.93
N THR A 251 0.10 -2.49 6.08
CA THR A 251 0.52 -3.73 5.46
C THR A 251 0.20 -4.89 6.41
N VAL A 252 -0.28 -5.99 5.84
CA VAL A 252 -0.46 -7.27 6.54
C VAL A 252 0.61 -8.23 6.02
N LEU A 253 1.56 -8.57 6.88
CA LEU A 253 2.61 -9.53 6.61
C LEU A 253 2.25 -10.87 7.23
N PHE A 254 1.96 -11.87 6.41
CA PHE A 254 1.73 -13.24 6.83
C PHE A 254 3.03 -14.04 6.87
N PHE A 255 3.18 -14.87 7.89
CA PHE A 255 4.26 -15.83 8.04
C PHE A 255 3.71 -17.24 7.84
N LEU A 256 3.99 -17.84 6.69
CA LEU A 256 3.39 -19.11 6.26
C LEU A 256 4.45 -20.21 6.04
N GLY A 257 5.63 -20.07 6.66
CA GLY A 257 6.75 -20.98 6.46
C GLY A 257 6.50 -22.43 6.92
N ASN A 258 7.45 -23.28 6.56
CA ASN A 258 7.59 -24.66 7.02
C ASN A 258 9.01 -24.90 7.56
N PRO A 259 9.38 -24.27 8.68
CA PRO A 259 10.69 -24.46 9.26
C PRO A 259 10.84 -25.87 9.86
N PRO A 260 12.03 -26.49 9.77
CA PRO A 260 12.32 -27.74 10.46
C PRO A 260 12.11 -27.60 11.97
N PRO A 261 11.76 -28.69 12.68
CA PRO A 261 11.55 -28.65 14.13
C PRO A 261 12.78 -28.22 14.94
N ASP A 262 13.99 -28.41 14.43
CA ASP A 262 15.25 -28.05 15.09
C ASP A 262 15.78 -26.65 14.70
N TYR A 263 14.94 -25.80 14.09
CA TYR A 263 15.29 -24.44 13.70
C TYR A 263 14.50 -23.38 14.48
N HIS A 264 15.19 -22.30 14.83
CA HIS A 264 14.55 -21.03 15.15
C HIS A 264 13.85 -20.48 13.91
N VAL A 265 12.58 -20.09 14.09
CA VAL A 265 11.70 -19.63 13.01
C VAL A 265 12.12 -18.30 12.38
N GLY A 266 13.08 -17.59 13.00
CA GLY A 266 13.45 -16.23 12.64
C GLY A 266 12.62 -15.18 13.37
N SER A 267 12.98 -13.92 13.17
CA SER A 267 12.30 -12.77 13.80
C SER A 267 12.01 -11.68 12.79
N PHE A 268 11.00 -10.86 13.07
CA PHE A 268 10.74 -9.62 12.36
C PHE A 268 10.82 -8.48 13.35
N VAL A 269 11.48 -7.40 12.95
CA VAL A 269 11.82 -6.29 13.82
C VAL A 269 11.28 -5.00 13.23
N LEU A 270 10.52 -4.25 14.03
CA LEU A 270 10.19 -2.86 13.76
C LEU A 270 11.25 -2.00 14.47
N LEU A 271 12.23 -1.55 13.71
CA LEU A 271 13.47 -0.93 14.18
C LEU A 271 13.25 0.48 14.75
N GLY A 272 12.28 1.21 14.16
CA GLY A 272 11.84 2.49 14.68
C GLY A 272 11.15 2.29 16.04
N GLU A 273 10.23 1.35 16.09
CA GLU A 273 9.36 1.11 17.23
C GLU A 273 10.05 0.31 18.34
N ARG A 274 11.22 -0.28 18.06
CA ARG A 274 11.97 -1.15 18.97
C ARG A 274 11.18 -2.39 19.38
N THR A 275 10.38 -2.92 18.47
CA THR A 275 9.59 -4.11 18.75
C THR A 275 10.03 -5.29 17.88
N VAL A 276 9.89 -6.50 18.44
CA VAL A 276 10.29 -7.75 17.77
C VAL A 276 9.22 -8.82 17.96
N CYS A 277 8.95 -9.58 16.90
CA CYS A 277 8.10 -10.77 16.95
C CYS A 277 8.75 -11.95 16.22
N PRO A 278 8.42 -13.20 16.57
CA PRO A 278 8.88 -14.36 15.82
C PRO A 278 8.17 -14.44 14.46
N THR A 279 8.86 -14.90 13.41
CA THR A 279 8.24 -15.21 12.11
C THR A 279 7.62 -16.59 12.08
N ALA A 280 6.83 -16.89 13.12
CA ALA A 280 6.20 -18.18 13.34
C ALA A 280 5.21 -18.57 12.22
N PRO A 281 5.06 -19.86 11.87
CA PRO A 281 4.04 -20.28 10.93
C PRO A 281 2.62 -19.92 11.38
N LEU A 282 1.75 -19.58 10.41
CA LEU A 282 0.35 -19.21 10.61
C LEU A 282 0.18 -18.01 11.55
N SER A 283 1.09 -17.05 11.48
CA SER A 283 0.99 -15.78 12.20
C SER A 283 0.97 -14.60 11.23
N ALA A 284 0.62 -13.42 11.72
CA ALA A 284 0.55 -12.19 10.93
C ALA A 284 1.06 -10.98 11.71
N LEU A 285 1.61 -9.99 11.00
CA LEU A 285 1.97 -8.68 11.53
C LEU A 285 1.24 -7.60 10.73
N VAL A 286 0.50 -6.74 11.43
CA VAL A 286 -0.06 -5.51 10.88
C VAL A 286 0.88 -4.37 11.25
N PHE A 287 1.36 -3.60 10.27
CA PHE A 287 2.24 -2.45 10.52
C PHE A 287 2.23 -1.49 9.32
N SER A 288 2.78 -0.30 9.46
CA SER A 288 3.01 0.60 8.32
C SER A 288 4.29 0.20 7.60
N GLY A 289 4.24 -0.06 6.28
CA GLY A 289 5.45 -0.27 5.49
C GLY A 289 6.40 0.94 5.48
N LYS A 290 5.93 2.10 5.94
CA LYS A 290 6.77 3.29 6.15
C LYS A 290 7.59 3.29 7.44
N SER A 291 7.32 2.37 8.36
CA SER A 291 8.16 2.17 9.54
C SER A 291 9.43 1.43 9.14
N TRP A 292 10.55 1.78 9.77
CA TRP A 292 11.81 1.06 9.56
C TRP A 292 11.68 -0.36 10.08
N HIS A 293 11.91 -1.34 9.22
CA HIS A 293 11.75 -2.73 9.58
C HIS A 293 12.78 -3.63 8.91
N ALA A 294 12.93 -4.83 9.44
CA ALA A 294 13.78 -5.86 8.87
C ALA A 294 13.36 -7.27 9.28
N GLY A 295 13.72 -8.25 8.46
CA GLY A 295 13.63 -9.67 8.79
C GLY A 295 14.98 -10.22 9.27
N ILE A 296 14.93 -11.12 10.24
CA ILE A 296 16.05 -11.94 10.71
C ILE A 296 15.78 -13.37 10.26
N ALA A 297 16.76 -13.98 9.59
CA ALA A 297 16.62 -15.28 8.97
C ALA A 297 16.43 -16.40 10.02
N PRO A 298 15.68 -17.46 9.67
CA PRO A 298 15.68 -18.70 10.43
C PRO A 298 17.09 -19.27 10.56
N ARG A 299 17.39 -19.94 11.67
CA ARG A 299 18.69 -20.59 11.91
C ARG A 299 18.48 -21.86 12.72
N ARG A 300 19.38 -22.82 12.54
CA ARG A 300 19.38 -24.03 13.36
C ARG A 300 19.64 -23.67 14.83
N TYR A 301 18.96 -24.34 15.75
CA TYR A 301 19.30 -24.23 17.17
C TYR A 301 20.68 -24.85 17.44
N ASP A 302 21.46 -24.20 18.28
CA ASP A 302 22.67 -24.82 18.83
C ASP A 302 22.30 -26.02 19.71
N ALA A 303 23.21 -27.00 19.78
CA ALA A 303 22.96 -28.26 20.48
C ALA A 303 22.60 -28.06 21.97
N ASP A 304 23.16 -27.02 22.58
CA ASP A 304 22.97 -26.61 23.97
C ASP A 304 21.87 -25.56 24.17
N THR A 305 21.16 -25.15 23.11
CA THR A 305 20.07 -24.16 23.21
C THR A 305 18.97 -24.68 24.16
N PRO A 306 18.72 -24.00 25.30
CA PRO A 306 17.69 -24.39 26.26
C PRO A 306 16.30 -24.44 25.63
N ALA A 307 15.47 -25.38 26.07
CA ALA A 307 14.10 -25.53 25.56
C ALA A 307 13.25 -24.26 25.73
N SER A 308 13.50 -23.46 26.77
CA SER A 308 12.82 -22.18 27.02
C SER A 308 13.13 -21.10 25.99
N LEU A 309 14.22 -21.23 25.22
CA LEU A 309 14.62 -20.30 24.17
C LEU A 309 14.28 -20.82 22.77
N ARG A 310 13.61 -21.98 22.70
CA ARG A 310 13.07 -22.55 21.46
C ARG A 310 11.63 -22.08 21.28
N TYR A 311 11.26 -21.78 20.04
CA TYR A 311 9.90 -21.39 19.72
C TYR A 311 8.98 -22.60 19.91
N VAL A 312 7.89 -22.40 20.66
CA VAL A 312 6.81 -23.37 20.80
C VAL A 312 5.54 -22.70 20.30
N SER A 313 4.88 -23.34 19.32
CA SER A 313 3.61 -22.84 18.82
C SER A 313 2.54 -22.93 19.92
N PRO A 314 1.72 -21.89 20.13
CA PRO A 314 0.64 -21.91 21.12
C PRO A 314 -0.54 -22.78 20.68
N VAL A 315 -0.62 -23.14 19.39
CA VAL A 315 -1.61 -24.07 18.83
C VAL A 315 -0.92 -25.17 18.05
N LEU A 316 -1.60 -26.30 17.87
CA LEU A 316 -1.13 -27.32 16.94
C LEU A 316 -1.12 -26.76 15.52
N ILE A 317 0.06 -26.64 14.93
CA ILE A 317 0.21 -26.28 13.52
C ILE A 317 -0.08 -27.54 12.70
N PRO A 318 -1.05 -27.53 11.77
CA PRO A 318 -1.31 -28.68 10.92
C PRO A 318 -0.05 -29.12 10.17
N GLU A 319 0.22 -30.42 10.23
CA GLU A 319 1.30 -31.04 9.47
C GLU A 319 1.03 -30.89 7.98
N LEU A 320 2.08 -30.54 7.22
CA LEU A 320 2.01 -30.48 5.77
C LEU A 320 2.27 -31.86 5.18
N PRO A 321 1.79 -32.13 3.95
CA PRO A 321 2.08 -33.37 3.25
C PRO A 321 3.57 -33.72 3.23
N ALA A 322 3.89 -35.01 3.29
CA ALA A 322 5.26 -35.47 3.16
C ALA A 322 5.88 -34.97 1.85
N GLY A 323 7.10 -34.42 1.93
CA GLY A 323 7.81 -33.84 0.79
C GLY A 323 7.50 -32.36 0.53
N THR A 324 6.67 -31.70 1.34
CA THR A 324 6.54 -30.23 1.28
C THR A 324 7.90 -29.57 1.56
N PRO A 325 8.34 -28.59 0.75
CA PRO A 325 9.62 -27.94 0.94
C PRO A 325 9.79 -27.31 2.34
N LEU A 326 10.99 -27.42 2.88
CA LEU A 326 11.39 -26.75 4.12
C LEU A 326 11.90 -25.35 3.76
N MET A 327 11.09 -24.34 4.03
CA MET A 327 11.38 -22.97 3.62
C MET A 327 10.68 -21.96 4.50
N ARG A 328 11.25 -20.76 4.56
CA ARG A 328 10.54 -19.57 5.03
C ARG A 328 9.68 -19.05 3.89
N LEU A 329 8.44 -18.73 4.23
CA LEU A 329 7.48 -18.10 3.33
C LEU A 329 6.87 -16.89 4.04
N SER A 330 7.04 -15.72 3.44
CA SER A 330 6.38 -14.49 3.86
C SER A 330 5.51 -13.94 2.74
N VAL A 331 4.29 -13.55 3.08
CA VAL A 331 3.34 -12.95 2.13
C VAL A 331 2.99 -11.56 2.62
N VAL A 332 3.34 -10.55 1.83
CA VAL A 332 3.15 -9.14 2.16
C VAL A 332 1.95 -8.63 1.38
N ALA A 333 0.82 -8.40 2.04
CA ALA A 333 -0.33 -7.74 1.46
C ALA A 333 -0.27 -6.25 1.82
N TYR A 334 -0.05 -5.37 0.85
CA TYR A 334 0.32 -3.97 1.11
C TYR A 334 -0.47 -2.95 0.25
N PRO A 335 -0.63 -1.72 0.77
CA PRO A 335 -1.29 -0.62 0.08
C PRO A 335 -0.27 0.22 -0.70
N ASN A 336 0.01 -0.12 -1.96
CA ASN A 336 0.87 0.69 -2.82
C ASN A 336 0.28 2.09 -3.03
N ARG A 337 1.03 3.14 -2.68
CA ARG A 337 0.65 4.56 -2.78
C ARG A 337 0.16 4.93 -4.18
N ARG A 338 0.83 4.48 -5.25
CA ARG A 338 0.41 4.81 -6.63
C ARG A 338 -0.94 4.19 -6.99
N MET A 339 -1.36 3.12 -6.32
CA MET A 339 -2.67 2.50 -6.51
C MET A 339 -3.74 2.97 -5.52
N MET A 340 -3.32 3.59 -4.41
CA MET A 340 -4.22 4.28 -3.48
C MET A 340 -4.52 5.72 -3.94
N ASP A 341 -3.53 6.39 -4.54
CA ASP A 341 -3.58 7.76 -5.06
C ASP A 341 -3.42 7.76 -6.59
N LEU A 342 -4.25 6.99 -7.29
CA LEU A 342 -4.14 6.76 -8.74
C LEU A 342 -4.24 8.03 -9.57
N HIS A 343 -3.25 8.25 -10.42
CA HIS A 343 -3.31 9.28 -11.44
C HIS A 343 -3.86 8.73 -12.77
N PRO A 344 -4.86 9.37 -13.42
CA PRO A 344 -5.54 8.81 -14.60
C PRO A 344 -4.61 8.43 -15.75
N GLN A 345 -3.54 9.21 -15.94
CA GLN A 345 -2.59 8.94 -17.01
C GLN A 345 -1.73 7.71 -16.74
N GLU A 346 -1.52 7.29 -15.49
CA GLU A 346 -0.69 6.13 -15.16
C GLU A 346 -1.37 4.80 -15.50
N LEU A 347 -2.70 4.77 -15.58
CA LEU A 347 -3.46 3.55 -15.83
C LEU A 347 -3.25 3.03 -17.25
N GLY A 348 -2.90 1.75 -17.36
CA GLY A 348 -2.89 1.02 -18.61
C GLY A 348 -4.28 0.93 -19.20
N TYR A 349 -4.42 1.11 -20.52
CA TYR A 349 -5.71 1.03 -21.20
C TYR A 349 -6.43 -0.31 -20.94
N GLU A 350 -5.67 -1.41 -20.82
CA GLU A 350 -6.21 -2.72 -20.49
C GLU A 350 -7.04 -2.76 -19.20
N LEU A 351 -6.77 -1.88 -18.23
CA LEU A 351 -7.54 -1.81 -16.97
C LEU A 351 -8.96 -1.27 -17.20
N PHE A 352 -9.22 -0.61 -18.32
CA PHE A 352 -10.55 -0.15 -18.74
C PHE A 352 -11.21 -1.08 -19.76
N THR A 353 -10.61 -2.23 -20.10
CA THR A 353 -11.21 -3.26 -20.95
C THR A 353 -11.59 -4.50 -20.12
N SER A 354 -12.22 -5.50 -20.73
CA SER A 354 -12.55 -6.76 -20.05
C SER A 354 -11.34 -7.42 -19.38
N ALA A 355 -10.12 -7.19 -19.88
CA ALA A 355 -8.89 -7.70 -19.26
C ALA A 355 -8.67 -7.13 -17.84
N GLY A 356 -9.09 -5.90 -17.56
CA GLY A 356 -8.99 -5.27 -16.25
C GLY A 356 -9.73 -6.01 -15.14
N SER A 357 -10.77 -6.77 -15.48
CA SER A 357 -11.53 -7.57 -14.50
C SER A 357 -10.70 -8.64 -13.79
N ALA A 358 -9.55 -9.03 -14.36
CA ALA A 358 -8.73 -10.13 -13.88
C ALA A 358 -8.18 -9.93 -12.45
N CYS A 359 -8.04 -8.68 -12.00
CA CYS A 359 -7.58 -8.37 -10.65
C CYS A 359 -8.71 -8.22 -9.61
N PHE A 360 -9.97 -8.36 -10.00
CA PHE A 360 -11.14 -8.26 -9.12
C PHE A 360 -11.78 -9.63 -8.89
N GLN A 361 -12.45 -9.85 -7.76
CA GLN A 361 -13.22 -11.07 -7.53
C GLN A 361 -14.47 -11.12 -8.43
N SER A 362 -15.21 -10.02 -8.56
CA SER A 362 -16.43 -9.97 -9.37
C SER A 362 -16.42 -8.88 -10.43
N GLN A 363 -17.19 -9.13 -11.50
CA GLN A 363 -17.44 -8.12 -12.53
C GLN A 363 -18.16 -6.89 -11.96
N LYS A 364 -19.02 -7.10 -10.94
CA LYS A 364 -19.69 -6.01 -10.22
C LYS A 364 -18.67 -5.06 -9.60
N LYS A 365 -17.72 -5.58 -8.79
CA LYS A 365 -16.70 -4.77 -8.14
C LYS A 365 -15.81 -4.04 -9.15
N TYR A 366 -15.45 -4.71 -10.23
CA TYR A 366 -14.69 -4.09 -11.33
C TYR A 366 -15.44 -2.89 -11.93
N GLN A 367 -16.71 -3.04 -12.28
CA GLN A 367 -17.50 -1.98 -12.88
C GLN A 367 -17.81 -0.84 -11.89
N GLU A 368 -18.06 -1.18 -10.62
CA GLU A 368 -18.22 -0.20 -9.55
C GLU A 368 -16.96 0.64 -9.34
N TRP A 369 -15.77 0.01 -9.34
CA TRP A 369 -14.50 0.72 -9.29
C TRP A 369 -14.33 1.66 -10.50
N ARG A 370 -14.53 1.15 -11.73
CA ARG A 370 -14.40 1.97 -12.95
C ARG A 370 -15.32 3.17 -12.92
N MET A 371 -16.58 2.97 -12.51
CA MET A 371 -17.58 4.01 -12.41
C MET A 371 -17.15 5.08 -11.40
N SER A 372 -16.84 4.69 -10.17
CA SER A 372 -16.41 5.66 -9.15
C SER A 372 -15.13 6.38 -9.56
N TYR A 373 -14.15 5.66 -10.13
CA TYR A 373 -12.90 6.25 -10.60
C TYR A 373 -13.15 7.26 -11.72
N TYR A 374 -14.01 6.91 -12.67
CA TYR A 374 -14.39 7.79 -13.76
C TYR A 374 -15.08 9.05 -13.24
N ILE A 375 -16.04 8.93 -12.31
CA ILE A 375 -16.72 10.07 -11.69
C ILE A 375 -15.68 10.99 -11.00
N ALA A 376 -14.80 10.43 -10.17
CA ALA A 376 -13.79 11.19 -9.42
C ALA A 376 -12.84 11.97 -10.35
N HIS A 377 -12.51 11.40 -11.52
CA HIS A 377 -11.54 11.93 -12.47
C HIS A 377 -12.14 12.33 -13.82
N GLU A 378 -13.44 12.62 -13.89
CA GLU A 378 -14.22 12.72 -15.13
C GLU A 378 -13.57 13.61 -16.19
N ARG A 379 -13.15 14.81 -15.80
CA ARG A 379 -12.49 15.75 -16.73
C ARG A 379 -11.25 15.17 -17.38
N ALA A 380 -10.38 14.56 -16.57
CA ALA A 380 -9.16 13.92 -17.06
C ALA A 380 -9.49 12.70 -17.93
N MET A 381 -10.50 11.92 -17.55
CA MET A 381 -10.94 10.75 -18.33
C MET A 381 -11.50 11.15 -19.70
N VAL A 382 -12.36 12.17 -19.77
CA VAL A 382 -12.90 12.69 -21.04
C VAL A 382 -11.77 13.23 -21.93
N ALA A 383 -10.82 13.97 -21.35
CA ALA A 383 -9.66 14.47 -22.10
C ALA A 383 -8.77 13.32 -22.62
N LEU A 384 -8.60 12.25 -21.84
CA LEU A 384 -7.85 11.06 -22.24
C LEU A 384 -8.55 10.29 -23.36
N GLU A 385 -9.87 10.07 -23.25
CA GLU A 385 -10.68 9.43 -24.30
C GLU A 385 -10.60 10.23 -25.62
N ALA A 386 -10.69 11.56 -25.55
CA ALA A 386 -10.58 12.43 -26.72
C ALA A 386 -9.20 12.33 -27.39
N LEU A 387 -8.14 12.29 -26.58
CA LEU A 387 -6.77 12.16 -27.08
C LEU A 387 -6.52 10.79 -27.72
N GLU A 388 -7.01 9.71 -27.11
CA GLU A 388 -6.87 8.36 -27.66
C GLU A 388 -7.57 8.24 -29.02
N ASN A 389 -8.75 8.85 -29.16
CA ASN A 389 -9.45 8.90 -30.44
C ASN A 389 -8.63 9.63 -31.52
N ARG A 390 -7.96 10.74 -31.19
CA ARG A 390 -7.06 11.44 -32.12
C ARG A 390 -5.85 10.59 -32.52
N GLU A 391 -5.27 9.88 -31.55
CA GLU A 391 -4.14 8.97 -31.82
C GLU A 391 -4.55 7.81 -32.74
N ARG A 392 -5.74 7.23 -32.53
CA ARG A 392 -6.30 6.19 -33.42
C ARG A 392 -6.61 6.70 -34.83
N LEU A 393 -6.98 7.98 -34.97
CA LEU A 393 -7.24 8.62 -36.25
C LEU A 393 -5.96 9.01 -37.03
N GLY A 394 -4.78 8.64 -36.52
CA GLY A 394 -3.51 8.82 -37.24
C GLY A 394 -3.02 10.27 -37.30
N GLU A 395 -3.57 11.17 -36.47
CA GLU A 395 -3.05 12.53 -36.32
C GLU A 395 -1.62 12.44 -35.76
N LYS A 396 -0.62 12.67 -36.64
CA LYS A 396 0.80 12.62 -36.26
C LYS A 396 1.05 13.59 -35.11
N ARG A 397 1.51 13.05 -33.98
CA ARG A 397 2.05 13.88 -32.89
C ARG A 397 3.13 14.83 -33.45
N PRO A 398 3.21 16.07 -32.95
CA PRO A 398 4.45 16.82 -33.04
C PRO A 398 5.53 15.97 -32.36
N LYS A 399 6.59 15.61 -33.09
CA LYS A 399 7.77 14.95 -32.50
C LYS A 399 8.42 15.92 -31.51
N ARG A 400 8.01 15.91 -30.25
CA ARG A 400 8.81 16.52 -29.18
C ARG A 400 9.98 15.58 -28.92
N LYS A 401 11.18 16.04 -29.26
CA LYS A 401 12.44 15.47 -28.76
C LYS A 401 12.52 15.85 -27.27
N GLY A 402 11.86 15.07 -26.43
CA GLY A 402 12.11 15.04 -25.00
C GLY A 402 12.80 13.73 -24.68
N ASP A 403 13.85 13.79 -23.86
CA ASP A 403 14.24 12.67 -23.00
C ASP A 403 12.98 12.10 -22.33
N GLY A 404 12.94 10.80 -21.98
CA GLY A 404 11.77 10.10 -21.43
C GLY A 404 11.24 10.62 -20.07
N ARG A 405 11.43 11.92 -19.79
CA ARG A 405 11.06 12.71 -18.62
C ARG A 405 9.83 13.59 -18.82
N ASP A 406 9.23 13.65 -20.02
CA ASP A 406 7.89 14.26 -20.22
C ASP A 406 6.80 13.29 -19.69
N ARG A 407 6.70 13.20 -18.36
CA ARG A 407 6.02 12.13 -17.62
C ARG A 407 4.48 12.17 -17.66
N TYR A 408 3.88 13.30 -18.01
CA TYR A 408 2.43 13.44 -18.19
C TYR A 408 2.14 14.40 -19.34
N VAL A 409 1.16 14.05 -20.19
CA VAL A 409 0.67 15.00 -21.19
C VAL A 409 -0.23 15.98 -20.45
N GLN A 410 0.00 17.28 -20.63
CA GLN A 410 -0.95 18.27 -20.14
C GLN A 410 -2.30 18.03 -20.82
N LEU A 411 -3.29 17.61 -20.04
CA LEU A 411 -4.64 17.41 -20.52
C LEU A 411 -5.33 18.76 -20.49
N ASP A 412 -5.81 19.21 -21.63
CA ASP A 412 -6.71 20.35 -21.66
C ASP A 412 -8.08 19.90 -21.17
N THR A 413 -8.35 20.20 -19.91
CA THR A 413 -9.65 19.92 -19.27
C THR A 413 -10.56 21.15 -19.29
N THR A 414 -10.14 22.24 -19.93
CA THR A 414 -10.89 23.49 -20.00
C THR A 414 -12.18 23.28 -20.77
N GLY A 415 -13.30 23.73 -20.21
CA GLY A 415 -14.62 23.58 -20.83
C GLY A 415 -15.24 22.18 -20.69
N ILE A 416 -14.59 21.21 -20.05
CA ILE A 416 -15.21 19.92 -19.74
C ILE A 416 -16.14 20.09 -18.53
N VAL A 417 -17.43 20.08 -18.82
CA VAL A 417 -18.52 20.10 -17.83
C VAL A 417 -18.69 18.69 -17.25
N ARG A 418 -18.80 18.60 -15.93
CA ARG A 418 -19.02 17.33 -15.23
C ARG A 418 -20.47 16.89 -15.36
N HIS A 419 -20.70 15.61 -15.57
CA HIS A 419 -22.03 15.04 -15.46
C HIS A 419 -22.42 14.93 -13.97
N THR A 420 -23.66 15.31 -13.65
CA THR A 420 -24.20 15.29 -12.28
C THR A 420 -25.28 14.24 -12.07
N LEU A 421 -25.78 13.62 -13.14
CA LEU A 421 -26.83 12.61 -13.09
C LEU A 421 -26.23 11.22 -12.83
N PRO A 422 -26.56 10.55 -11.70
CA PRO A 422 -26.07 9.21 -11.41
C PRO A 422 -26.41 8.18 -12.51
N SER A 423 -27.60 8.28 -13.11
CA SER A 423 -28.07 7.37 -14.16
C SER A 423 -27.15 7.34 -15.37
N TYR A 424 -26.58 8.48 -15.77
CA TYR A 424 -25.61 8.55 -16.88
C TYR A 424 -24.42 7.61 -16.64
N PHE A 425 -23.86 7.62 -15.42
CA PHE A 425 -22.72 6.79 -15.07
C PHE A 425 -23.12 5.32 -14.91
N VAL A 426 -24.27 5.04 -14.29
CA VAL A 426 -24.78 3.68 -14.12
C VAL A 426 -24.97 3.00 -15.49
N ASP A 427 -25.56 3.71 -16.45
CA ASP A 427 -25.75 3.21 -17.81
C ASP A 427 -24.42 3.05 -18.57
N LYS A 428 -23.46 3.99 -18.40
CA LYS A 428 -22.13 3.93 -19.05
C LYS A 428 -21.33 2.70 -18.62
N PHE A 429 -21.50 2.24 -17.37
CA PHE A 429 -20.72 1.12 -16.80
C PHE A 429 -21.53 -0.16 -16.58
N GLN A 430 -22.69 -0.30 -17.22
CA GLN A 430 -23.43 -1.57 -17.25
C GLN A 430 -22.60 -2.70 -17.88
N TRP A 431 -22.90 -3.95 -17.51
CA TRP A 431 -22.26 -5.13 -18.11
C TRP A 431 -23.28 -6.23 -18.39
N ARG A 432 -22.91 -7.18 -19.24
CA ARG A 432 -23.70 -8.40 -19.43
C ARG A 432 -23.12 -9.49 -18.54
N ASP A 433 -23.94 -10.06 -17.67
CA ASP A 433 -23.56 -11.22 -16.86
C ASP A 433 -23.33 -12.43 -17.76
N GLU A 434 -22.18 -13.09 -17.62
CA GLU A 434 -21.78 -14.18 -18.53
C GLU A 434 -22.63 -15.44 -18.34
N LEU A 435 -23.14 -15.67 -17.13
CA LEU A 435 -23.91 -16.87 -16.79
C LEU A 435 -25.38 -16.75 -17.23
N THR A 436 -26.00 -15.61 -16.96
CA THR A 436 -27.43 -15.38 -17.21
C THR A 436 -27.70 -14.65 -18.52
N GLY A 437 -26.68 -14.01 -19.11
CA GLY A 437 -26.82 -13.13 -20.26
C GLY A 437 -27.56 -11.84 -19.95
N GLN A 438 -27.95 -11.57 -18.69
CA GLN A 438 -28.71 -10.37 -18.32
C GLN A 438 -27.82 -9.12 -18.27
N VAL A 439 -28.41 -7.96 -18.54
CA VAL A 439 -27.73 -6.68 -18.33
C VAL A 439 -27.81 -6.33 -16.85
N MET A 440 -26.66 -6.11 -16.26
CA MET A 440 -26.46 -5.78 -14.86
C MET A 440 -25.89 -4.37 -14.75
N PHE A 441 -26.19 -3.72 -13.63
CA PHE A 441 -25.85 -2.32 -13.39
C PHE A 441 -25.01 -2.17 -12.12
N PRO A 442 -24.05 -1.23 -12.09
CA PRO A 442 -23.35 -0.88 -10.86
C PRO A 442 -24.32 -0.19 -9.88
N SER A 443 -23.94 -0.12 -8.59
CA SER A 443 -24.78 0.51 -7.57
C SER A 443 -25.06 1.99 -7.85
N THR A 444 -26.34 2.35 -8.04
CA THR A 444 -26.76 3.76 -8.16
C THR A 444 -26.38 4.57 -6.91
N GLN A 445 -26.47 3.97 -5.72
CA GLN A 445 -26.10 4.65 -4.48
C GLN A 445 -24.60 4.98 -4.47
N LEU A 446 -23.74 4.08 -4.97
CA LEU A 446 -22.31 4.35 -5.08
C LEU A 446 -22.03 5.54 -6.01
N ALA A 447 -22.76 5.67 -7.13
CA ALA A 447 -22.64 6.82 -8.01
C ALA A 447 -23.07 8.12 -7.31
N ILE A 448 -24.20 8.11 -6.59
CA ILE A 448 -24.68 9.26 -5.79
C ILE A 448 -23.62 9.66 -4.76
N ASP A 449 -23.12 8.70 -3.99
CA ASP A 449 -22.15 8.95 -2.93
C ASP A 449 -20.83 9.48 -3.49
N THR A 450 -20.37 8.91 -4.61
CA THR A 450 -19.13 9.37 -5.28
C THR A 450 -19.28 10.83 -5.73
N ILE A 451 -20.38 11.17 -6.42
CA ILE A 451 -20.67 12.54 -6.87
C ILE A 451 -20.73 13.50 -5.68
N ALA A 452 -21.41 13.12 -4.59
CA ALA A 452 -21.60 13.95 -3.41
C ALA A 452 -20.27 14.27 -2.69
N GLN A 453 -19.29 13.36 -2.68
CA GLN A 453 -18.03 13.57 -1.99
C GLN A 453 -16.98 14.34 -2.81
N MET A 454 -17.21 14.55 -4.11
CA MET A 454 -16.27 15.30 -4.96
C MET A 454 -16.13 16.74 -4.46
N GLY A 455 -14.90 17.22 -4.32
CA GLY A 455 -14.60 18.57 -3.88
C GLY A 455 -14.88 18.86 -2.40
N GLN A 456 -15.41 17.89 -1.64
CA GLN A 456 -15.63 18.05 -0.21
C GLN A 456 -14.28 18.00 0.56
N PRO A 457 -14.05 18.86 1.57
CA PRO A 457 -12.86 18.76 2.40
C PRO A 457 -12.88 17.48 3.24
N ASN A 458 -11.71 16.91 3.54
CA ASN A 458 -11.58 15.72 4.38
C ASN A 458 -10.52 15.96 5.46
N GLN A 459 -10.89 16.81 6.43
CA GLN A 459 -9.95 17.33 7.42
C GLN A 459 -9.34 16.23 8.30
N GLU A 460 -10.11 15.19 8.67
CA GLU A 460 -9.54 14.07 9.44
C GLU A 460 -8.52 13.28 8.63
N TRP A 461 -8.73 13.09 7.32
CA TRP A 461 -7.73 12.47 6.45
C TRP A 461 -6.46 13.34 6.32
N ASP A 462 -6.61 14.66 6.23
CA ASP A 462 -5.48 15.57 6.14
C ASP A 462 -4.70 15.60 7.46
N ASN A 463 -5.40 15.60 8.60
CA ASN A 463 -4.81 15.46 9.93
C ASN A 463 -4.10 14.11 10.08
N LEU A 464 -4.70 13.04 9.56
CA LEU A 464 -4.07 11.73 9.51
C LEU A 464 -2.76 11.75 8.73
N SER A 465 -2.79 12.33 7.54
CA SER A 465 -1.62 12.46 6.68
C SER A 465 -0.50 13.26 7.37
N LYS A 466 -0.84 14.30 8.13
CA LYS A 466 0.14 15.10 8.90
C LYS A 466 0.81 14.27 10.00
N ASP A 467 0.05 13.53 10.80
CA ASP A 467 0.66 12.72 11.86
C ASP A 467 1.48 11.56 11.27
N MET A 468 0.96 10.87 10.24
CA MET A 468 1.68 9.75 9.63
C MET A 468 2.95 10.20 8.91
N ALA A 469 3.01 11.43 8.40
CA ALA A 469 4.24 12.01 7.87
C ALA A 469 5.32 12.18 8.96
N LEU A 470 4.93 12.43 10.22
CA LEU A 470 5.86 12.50 11.35
C LEU A 470 6.42 11.11 11.71
N VAL A 471 5.61 10.07 11.59
CA VAL A 471 6.00 8.66 11.82
C VAL A 471 6.88 8.13 10.68
N SER A 472 6.51 8.42 9.44
CA SER A 472 7.07 7.77 8.23
C SER A 472 8.40 8.33 7.74
N LEU A 473 8.74 9.58 8.05
CA LEU A 473 9.81 10.31 7.31
C LEU A 473 11.11 10.54 8.07
N GLY A 474 11.27 10.08 9.31
CA GLY A 474 12.55 10.29 10.00
C GLY A 474 12.96 11.77 10.06
N GLY A 475 11.96 12.68 10.08
CA GLY A 475 12.08 14.14 10.17
C GLY A 475 12.84 14.88 9.08
N LYS A 476 13.40 14.20 8.06
CA LYS A 476 14.19 14.88 7.01
C LYS A 476 13.36 15.89 6.20
N ALA A 477 12.04 15.72 6.11
CA ALA A 477 11.15 16.61 5.37
C ALA A 477 10.78 17.91 6.12
N LEU A 478 10.86 17.95 7.45
CA LEU A 478 10.41 19.12 8.23
C LEU A 478 11.53 20.13 8.52
N GLY A 479 12.80 19.75 8.38
CA GLY A 479 13.95 20.62 8.59
C GLY A 479 14.16 21.74 7.56
N LYS A 480 13.28 21.85 6.55
CA LYS A 480 13.34 22.91 5.52
C LYS A 480 12.17 23.89 5.56
N ARG A 481 11.27 23.85 6.55
CA ARG A 481 10.42 25.03 6.81
C ARG A 481 11.31 26.09 7.44
N LYS A 482 11.55 27.18 6.69
CA LYS A 482 12.27 28.35 7.20
C LYS A 482 11.58 28.78 8.50
N LEU A 483 12.38 28.87 9.58
CA LEU A 483 11.99 29.34 10.90
C LEU A 483 11.30 30.74 10.89
N SER A 484 11.34 31.45 9.76
CA SER A 484 10.70 32.75 9.56
C SER A 484 9.17 32.69 9.50
N GLU A 485 8.56 31.56 9.08
CA GLU A 485 7.09 31.48 8.96
C GLU A 485 6.39 31.21 10.31
N MET A 486 7.03 30.48 11.23
CA MET A 486 6.48 30.30 12.59
C MET A 486 6.50 31.60 13.40
N LYS A 487 7.48 32.50 13.19
CA LYS A 487 7.51 33.80 13.87
C LYS A 487 6.49 34.80 13.35
N MET A 488 5.95 34.61 12.14
CA MET A 488 4.88 35.48 11.62
C MET A 488 3.50 35.14 12.20
N LEU A 489 3.25 33.89 12.57
CA LEU A 489 1.97 33.47 13.17
C LEU A 489 1.82 33.82 14.66
N GLU A 490 2.93 34.07 15.38
CA GLU A 490 2.89 34.55 16.78
C GLU A 490 2.86 36.09 16.89
N ALA A 491 3.03 36.83 15.79
CA ALA A 491 3.08 38.29 15.79
C ALA A 491 1.74 38.97 15.45
N GLU A 492 0.70 38.22 15.10
CA GLU A 492 -0.64 38.76 14.77
C GLU A 492 -1.71 38.35 15.80
N THR A 493 -1.48 38.69 17.06
CA THR A 493 -2.54 38.88 18.06
C THR A 493 -2.52 40.34 18.52
N PRO A 494 -3.49 41.18 18.12
CA PRO A 494 -3.50 42.56 18.56
C PRO A 494 -4.23 42.67 19.91
N GLU A 495 -3.44 42.82 20.98
CA GLU A 495 -3.89 43.61 22.13
C GLU A 495 -3.98 45.08 21.68
N ARG A 496 -5.21 45.60 21.52
CA ARG A 496 -5.50 47.00 21.88
C ARG A 496 -7.00 47.27 22.00
N SER A 497 -7.43 47.38 23.25
CA SER A 497 -8.71 48.00 23.61
C SER A 497 -8.56 49.52 23.75
N LYS A 498 -9.64 50.22 23.39
CA LYS A 498 -10.03 51.63 23.68
C LYS A 498 -9.56 52.73 22.70
N ARG A 499 -10.46 53.20 21.82
CA ARG A 499 -11.33 54.40 22.00
C ARG A 499 -11.98 54.88 20.67
N LEU A 500 -13.32 54.88 20.67
CA LEU A 500 -14.30 55.90 20.21
C LEU A 500 -14.17 56.64 18.86
N LYS A 501 -15.32 56.59 18.13
CA LYS A 501 -15.93 57.58 17.19
C LYS A 501 -15.28 57.65 15.80
N SER A 502 -15.98 57.81 14.67
CA SER A 502 -17.39 57.92 14.27
C SER A 502 -17.38 58.02 12.73
N ASN A 503 -18.45 57.55 12.07
CA ASN A 503 -19.09 58.11 10.86
C ASN A 503 -19.39 57.13 9.72
N GLU A 504 -20.58 57.39 9.19
CA GLU A 504 -21.39 56.74 8.18
C GLU A 504 -20.78 56.73 6.77
N SER A 505 -21.20 55.75 5.97
CA SER A 505 -21.92 55.87 4.67
C SER A 505 -21.48 54.72 3.74
N ALA A 506 -22.37 53.78 3.41
CA ALA A 506 -23.35 53.79 2.31
C ALA A 506 -22.85 52.98 1.09
N ASN A 507 -23.66 51.95 0.74
CA ASN A 507 -23.80 51.25 -0.55
C ASN A 507 -22.54 50.54 -1.13
N GLU A 508 -22.62 49.41 -1.84
CA GLU A 508 -23.73 48.78 -2.56
C GLU A 508 -23.37 47.30 -2.84
N MET A 509 -24.40 46.46 -2.96
CA MET A 509 -24.35 45.08 -3.45
C MET A 509 -23.69 44.97 -4.82
N LYS A 510 -22.86 43.94 -5.04
CA LYS A 510 -22.87 43.13 -6.28
C LYS A 510 -22.01 41.86 -6.17
N SER A 511 -22.64 40.75 -6.56
CA SER A 511 -22.07 39.51 -7.11
C SER A 511 -21.27 38.57 -6.20
N ALA A 512 -21.98 37.58 -5.64
CA ALA A 512 -21.40 36.41 -4.97
C ALA A 512 -21.16 35.20 -5.93
N GLU A 513 -21.36 35.36 -7.24
CA GLU A 513 -21.25 34.24 -8.21
C GLU A 513 -19.91 34.13 -8.94
N SER A 514 -19.00 35.11 -8.82
CA SER A 514 -17.69 35.05 -9.49
C SER A 514 -16.52 34.59 -8.62
N GLN A 515 -16.75 34.33 -7.31
CA GLN A 515 -15.67 33.95 -6.37
C GLN A 515 -15.57 32.43 -6.12
N LEU A 516 -16.49 31.63 -6.66
CA LEU A 516 -16.45 30.18 -6.51
C LEU A 516 -15.60 29.49 -7.62
N GLU A 517 -15.61 30.03 -8.84
CA GLU A 517 -14.86 29.45 -9.98
C GLU A 517 -13.34 29.68 -9.88
N GLU A 518 -12.91 30.80 -9.29
CA GLU A 518 -11.48 31.13 -9.14
C GLU A 518 -10.81 30.32 -8.01
N ARG A 519 -11.58 29.90 -6.98
CA ARG A 519 -11.06 29.07 -5.87
C ARG A 519 -10.85 27.61 -6.24
N VAL A 520 -11.61 27.05 -7.20
CA VAL A 520 -11.42 25.67 -7.64
C VAL A 520 -10.23 25.55 -8.60
N GLY A 521 -9.96 26.58 -9.42
CA GLY A 521 -8.80 26.62 -10.32
C GLY A 521 -7.46 26.80 -9.60
N MET A 522 -7.41 27.56 -8.49
CA MET A 522 -6.15 27.75 -7.75
C MET A 522 -5.70 26.52 -6.95
N VAL A 523 -6.63 25.70 -6.46
CA VAL A 523 -6.30 24.48 -5.68
C VAL A 523 -5.66 23.41 -6.58
N GLU A 524 -6.04 23.34 -7.87
CA GLU A 524 -5.39 22.45 -8.84
C GLU A 524 -4.02 22.97 -9.29
N GLY A 525 -3.85 24.30 -9.42
CA GLY A 525 -2.58 24.93 -9.81
C GLY A 525 -1.45 24.86 -8.76
N GLU A 526 -1.78 24.94 -7.47
CA GLU A 526 -0.79 24.79 -6.40
C GLU A 526 -0.35 23.33 -6.19
N PHE A 527 -1.14 22.34 -6.64
CA PHE A 527 -0.85 20.91 -6.49
C PHE A 527 0.32 20.43 -7.37
N TYR A 528 0.45 20.97 -8.60
CA TYR A 528 1.55 20.63 -9.52
C TYR A 528 2.93 21.11 -9.02
N ARG A 529 2.97 22.11 -8.13
CA ARG A 529 4.25 22.64 -7.58
C ARG A 529 4.85 21.77 -6.48
N TRP A 530 4.06 20.91 -5.84
CA TRP A 530 4.53 20.01 -4.78
C TRP A 530 5.16 18.72 -5.34
N GLU A 531 4.88 18.34 -6.59
CA GLU A 531 5.47 17.14 -7.23
C GLU A 531 6.94 17.34 -7.63
N GLU A 532 7.37 18.55 -7.99
CA GLU A 532 8.74 18.80 -8.46
C GLU A 532 9.81 18.59 -7.36
N PHE A 533 9.47 18.75 -6.08
CA PHE A 533 10.46 18.71 -4.99
C PHE A 533 10.84 17.29 -4.52
N LEU A 534 10.07 16.26 -4.89
CA LEU A 534 10.28 14.87 -4.43
C LEU A 534 10.87 13.94 -5.50
N ILE A 535 11.01 14.41 -6.75
CA ILE A 535 11.51 13.62 -7.89
C ILE A 535 13.05 13.65 -7.98
N GLY A 536 13.70 14.49 -7.20
CA GLY A 536 15.12 14.82 -7.33
C GLY A 536 16.12 13.87 -6.69
N GLN A 537 15.90 12.54 -6.61
CA GLN A 537 16.98 11.57 -6.34
C GLN A 537 16.62 10.20 -6.94
N ASP A 538 16.98 9.95 -8.19
CA ASP A 538 17.06 8.60 -8.74
C ASP A 538 18.30 8.50 -9.62
N ASN A 539 19.25 7.64 -9.23
CA ASN A 539 20.53 7.45 -9.90
C ASN A 539 20.36 6.40 -10.99
N GLY A 540 20.84 6.74 -12.19
CA GLY A 540 20.49 6.10 -13.44
C GLY A 540 20.84 4.61 -13.57
N ASP A 541 19.99 3.93 -14.34
CA ASP A 541 20.36 2.92 -15.33
C ASP A 541 19.14 2.69 -16.25
N ASP A 542 19.22 3.24 -17.47
CA ASP A 542 18.18 3.25 -18.50
C ASP A 542 18.17 1.97 -19.33
N ILE A 543 16.98 1.40 -19.61
CA ILE A 543 16.78 0.46 -20.73
C ILE A 543 15.42 0.69 -21.42
N ASP A 544 15.47 0.81 -22.75
CA ASP A 544 14.37 0.97 -23.69
C ASP A 544 13.63 -0.34 -24.01
N HIS A 545 12.30 -0.25 -24.13
CA HIS A 545 11.39 -1.34 -24.50
C HIS A 545 10.43 -0.92 -25.62
N GLN A 546 10.94 -0.47 -26.77
CA GLN A 546 10.05 -0.08 -27.89
C GLN A 546 10.04 -0.98 -29.13
N GLU A 547 10.82 -2.06 -29.21
CA GLU A 547 11.07 -2.69 -30.52
C GLU A 547 10.60 -4.13 -30.74
N ARG A 548 9.59 -4.66 -30.02
CA ARG A 548 9.09 -6.03 -30.30
C ARG A 548 7.58 -6.22 -30.46
N ALA A 549 6.79 -5.17 -30.46
CA ALA A 549 5.33 -5.29 -30.59
C ALA A 549 4.78 -5.06 -32.02
N ARG A 550 5.64 -4.89 -33.05
CA ARG A 550 5.20 -4.52 -34.41
C ARG A 550 5.34 -5.60 -35.50
N GLU A 551 5.88 -6.79 -35.24
CA GLU A 551 6.11 -7.81 -36.28
C GLU A 551 5.15 -9.02 -36.23
N ARG A 552 3.87 -8.84 -35.91
CA ARG A 552 2.89 -9.95 -35.96
C ARG A 552 1.61 -9.67 -36.75
N LEU A 553 1.66 -8.77 -37.71
CA LEU A 553 0.53 -8.43 -38.56
C LEU A 553 1.02 -8.16 -39.99
N GLU A 554 1.65 -9.14 -40.61
CA GLU A 554 1.84 -9.24 -42.07
C GLU A 554 2.39 -10.64 -42.36
N ASP A 555 1.50 -11.57 -42.73
CA ASP A 555 1.78 -12.67 -43.66
C ASP A 555 0.50 -13.51 -43.82
N ARG A 556 -0.28 -13.14 -44.83
CA ARG A 556 -1.36 -13.94 -45.40
C ARG A 556 -1.23 -13.85 -46.93
N GLU A 557 -1.54 -14.97 -47.59
CA GLU A 557 -1.45 -15.27 -49.03
C GLU A 557 -0.08 -15.80 -49.46
N SER A 558 0.08 -16.89 -50.22
CA SER A 558 -0.78 -17.85 -50.92
C SER A 558 0.12 -19.09 -51.20
N PHE A 559 -0.38 -20.32 -51.25
CA PHE A 559 -0.59 -21.16 -52.45
C PHE A 559 -0.91 -22.55 -51.86
N GLY A 560 -2.02 -23.21 -52.19
CA GLY A 560 -2.23 -23.88 -53.47
C GLY A 560 -2.00 -25.39 -53.29
N ALA A 561 -3.08 -26.16 -53.14
CA ALA A 561 -3.08 -27.63 -53.15
C ALA A 561 -2.72 -28.16 -54.57
N PRO A 562 -2.31 -29.43 -54.71
CA PRO A 562 -3.23 -30.58 -54.53
C PRO A 562 -3.02 -31.37 -53.24
#